data_AF-A0A659ULM1-F1
#
_entry.id   AF-A0A659ULM1-F1
#
_cell.length_a   1.000
_cell.length_b   1.000
_cell.length_c   1.000
_cell.angle_alpha   90.00
_cell.angle_beta   90.00
_cell.angle_gamma   90.00
#
_symmetry.space_group_name_H-M   'P 1'
#
loop_
_entity.id
_entity.type
_entity.pdbx_description
1 polymer ?
#
loop_
_entity_poly.entity_id
_entity_poly.type
_entity_poly.pdbx_seq_one_letter_code
_entity_poly.pdbx_strand_id
1 'polypeptide(L)'
;ETFLHPGLGVSFTVPDGFIIDNSAAAVTATGPGDIAIRFDGVSIDKNRALTDYIRSGWVAGLDDSTVKQETINGNEAATAHAGAEGWQFDIAVIRAGGQVYRLLTAAPSASTSL
;
A
#
# COMPACT_ATOMS: atom_id res chain seq x y z
N GLU A 1 17.03 5.86 -1.09
CA GLU A 1 16.81 7.33 -1.11
C GLU A 1 15.62 7.71 -0.23
N THR A 2 15.57 8.93 0.32
CA THR A 2 14.44 9.42 1.14
C THR A 2 13.72 10.56 0.44
N PHE A 3 12.40 10.47 0.33
CA PHE A 3 11.53 11.44 -0.31
C PHE A 3 10.52 12.03 0.69
N LEU A 4 10.12 13.29 0.51
CA LEU A 4 9.13 13.99 1.35
C LEU A 4 7.91 14.40 0.50
N HIS A 5 6.72 13.97 0.89
CA HIS A 5 5.47 14.36 0.21
C HIS A 5 4.75 15.46 1.00
N PRO A 6 4.95 16.76 0.70
CA PRO A 6 4.46 17.86 1.52
C PRO A 6 2.93 17.93 1.64
N GLY A 7 2.19 17.50 0.60
CA GLY A 7 0.72 17.45 0.66
C GLY A 7 0.16 16.35 1.58
N LEU A 8 0.96 15.32 1.87
CA LEU A 8 0.57 14.19 2.73
C LEU A 8 1.27 14.29 4.10
N GLY A 9 2.34 15.08 4.23
CA GLY A 9 3.10 15.23 5.47
C GLY A 9 3.92 13.99 5.84
N VAL A 10 4.32 13.18 4.86
CA VAL A 10 5.04 11.90 5.08
C VAL A 10 6.37 11.86 4.35
N SER A 11 7.32 11.11 4.92
CA SER A 11 8.58 10.75 4.25
C SER A 11 8.59 9.27 3.86
N PHE A 12 9.14 8.94 2.70
CA PHE A 12 9.28 7.57 2.24
C PHE A 12 10.74 7.24 1.94
N THR A 13 11.17 6.05 2.34
CA THR A 13 12.50 5.52 2.03
C THR A 13 12.35 4.16 1.38
N VAL A 14 13.01 3.97 0.23
CA VAL A 14 13.04 2.68 -0.46
C VAL A 14 14.35 1.94 -0.19
N PRO A 15 14.35 0.59 -0.28
CA PRO A 15 15.57 -0.20 -0.28
C PRO A 15 16.52 0.19 -1.41
N ASP A 16 17.79 -0.17 -1.27
CA ASP A 16 18.79 0.03 -2.31
C ASP A 16 18.39 -0.68 -3.62
N GLY A 17 18.62 -0.02 -4.74
CA GLY A 17 18.28 -0.53 -6.08
C GLY A 17 16.86 -0.20 -6.55
N PHE A 18 16.02 0.44 -5.73
CA PHE A 18 14.74 0.98 -6.17
C PHE A 18 14.88 2.37 -6.77
N ILE A 19 14.15 2.63 -7.85
CA ILE A 19 13.99 3.94 -8.47
C ILE A 19 12.63 4.49 -8.05
N ILE A 20 12.61 5.69 -7.47
CA ILE A 20 11.38 6.38 -7.06
C ILE A 20 10.90 7.30 -8.19
N ASP A 21 9.61 7.23 -8.51
CA ASP A 21 8.88 8.26 -9.24
C ASP A 21 7.80 8.84 -8.33
N ASN A 22 7.76 10.17 -8.20
CA ASN A 22 6.80 10.86 -7.35
C ASN A 22 5.96 11.84 -8.16
N SER A 23 4.65 11.70 -8.02
CA SER A 23 3.66 12.66 -8.49
C SER A 23 2.95 13.33 -7.31
N ALA A 24 2.14 14.35 -7.58
CA ALA A 24 1.31 14.97 -6.54
C ALA A 24 0.26 14.03 -5.93
N ALA A 25 -0.04 12.91 -6.59
CA ALA A 25 -1.10 11.99 -6.20
C ALA A 25 -0.58 10.69 -5.56
N ALA A 26 0.63 10.26 -5.89
CA ALA A 26 1.21 9.00 -5.43
C ALA A 26 2.74 9.01 -5.55
N VAL A 27 3.37 8.29 -4.63
CA VAL A 27 4.75 7.84 -4.73
C VAL A 27 4.73 6.43 -5.31
N THR A 28 5.53 6.18 -6.33
CA THR A 28 5.77 4.86 -6.87
C THR A 28 7.26 4.53 -6.84
N ALA A 29 7.61 3.27 -6.69
CA ALA A 29 8.98 2.82 -6.81
C ALA A 29 9.06 1.48 -7.52
N THR A 30 10.09 1.28 -8.35
CA THR A 30 10.37 -0.01 -9.00
C THR A 30 11.76 -0.47 -8.63
N GLY A 31 11.90 -1.75 -8.27
CA GLY A 31 13.16 -2.33 -7.83
C GLY A 31 13.48 -3.64 -8.54
N PRO A 32 14.54 -4.33 -8.09
CA PRO A 32 14.95 -5.62 -8.64
C PRO A 32 13.83 -6.67 -8.55
N GLY A 33 13.84 -7.64 -9.47
CA GLY A 33 12.86 -8.74 -9.48
C GLY A 33 11.45 -8.31 -9.85
N ASP A 34 11.32 -7.24 -10.64
CA ASP A 34 10.07 -6.62 -11.06
C ASP A 34 9.16 -6.22 -9.89
N ILE A 35 9.75 -5.93 -8.73
CA ILE A 35 8.99 -5.44 -7.58
C ILE A 35 8.59 -3.99 -7.83
N ALA A 36 7.31 -3.68 -7.62
CA ALA A 36 6.80 -2.32 -7.66
C ALA A 36 6.10 -1.96 -6.35
N ILE A 37 6.29 -0.74 -5.87
CA ILE A 37 5.64 -0.21 -4.69
C ILE A 37 4.82 1.00 -5.11
N ARG A 38 3.58 1.08 -4.63
CA ARG A 38 2.74 2.28 -4.73
C ARG A 38 2.32 2.70 -3.34
N PHE A 39 2.49 3.98 -3.07
CA PHE A 39 2.02 4.64 -1.87
C PHE A 39 1.19 5.87 -2.23
N ASP A 40 -0.01 5.97 -1.67
CA ASP A 40 -0.86 7.16 -1.82
C ASP A 40 -1.76 7.39 -0.60
N GLY A 41 -2.39 8.56 -0.54
CA GLY A 41 -3.31 8.96 0.52
C GLY A 41 -4.71 9.24 -0.02
N VAL A 42 -5.73 8.81 0.71
CA VAL A 42 -7.14 9.06 0.40
C VAL A 42 -7.89 9.56 1.63
N SER A 43 -8.99 10.27 1.37
CA SER A 43 -9.98 10.61 2.40
C SER A 43 -11.17 9.65 2.30
N ILE A 44 -11.47 8.97 3.40
CA ILE A 44 -12.66 8.12 3.55
C ILE A 44 -13.44 8.57 4.79
N ASP A 45 -14.67 8.07 4.94
CA ASP A 45 -15.42 8.23 6.19
C ASP A 45 -14.58 7.74 7.39
N LYS A 46 -14.49 8.57 8.44
CA LYS A 46 -13.70 8.29 9.64
C LYS A 46 -14.23 7.10 10.43
N ASN A 47 -15.53 6.80 10.32
CA ASN A 47 -16.18 5.69 11.02
C ASN A 47 -16.14 4.38 10.22
N ARG A 48 -15.68 4.43 8.95
CA ARG A 48 -15.56 3.23 8.12
C ARG A 48 -14.36 2.40 8.57
N ALA A 49 -14.59 1.15 8.95
CA ALA A 49 -13.53 0.21 9.29
C ALA A 49 -12.58 -0.02 8.10
N LEU A 50 -11.28 -0.10 8.36
CA LEU A 50 -10.27 -0.29 7.30
C LEU A 50 -10.39 -1.64 6.59
N THR A 51 -10.86 -2.67 7.28
CA THR A 51 -11.18 -3.99 6.71
C THR A 51 -12.32 -3.92 5.69
N ASP A 52 -13.37 -3.14 5.96
CA ASP A 52 -14.48 -2.88 5.03
C ASP A 52 -14.05 -1.96 3.87
N TYR A 53 -13.05 -1.11 4.11
CA TYR A 53 -12.47 -0.29 3.07
C TYR A 53 -11.67 -1.12 2.06
N ILE A 54 -10.82 -2.05 2.50
CA ILE A 54 -10.10 -2.98 1.60
C ILE A 54 -11.10 -3.78 0.75
N ARG A 55 -12.19 -4.28 1.36
CA ARG A 55 -13.23 -5.09 0.69
C ARG A 55 -14.11 -4.34 -0.31
N SER A 56 -13.90 -3.04 -0.50
CA SER A 56 -14.80 -2.21 -1.29
C SER A 56 -14.62 -2.29 -2.80
N GLY A 57 -13.69 -3.10 -3.27
CA GLY A 57 -13.50 -3.41 -4.69
C GLY A 57 -12.51 -2.52 -5.43
N TRP A 58 -11.73 -1.69 -4.72
CA TRP A 58 -10.64 -0.92 -5.35
C TRP A 58 -9.34 -1.73 -5.53
N VAL A 59 -9.26 -2.92 -4.92
CA VAL A 59 -8.18 -3.88 -5.10
C VAL A 59 -8.67 -4.99 -6.04
N ALA A 60 -8.06 -5.11 -7.21
CA ALA A 60 -8.33 -6.23 -8.12
C ALA A 60 -7.75 -7.53 -7.54
N GLY A 61 -8.51 -8.63 -7.61
CA GLY A 61 -8.02 -9.95 -7.20
C GLY A 61 -7.79 -10.14 -5.70
N LEU A 62 -8.44 -9.33 -4.86
CA LEU A 62 -8.37 -9.42 -3.40
C LEU A 62 -8.72 -10.84 -2.92
N ASP A 63 -7.88 -11.41 -2.06
CA ASP A 63 -8.24 -12.59 -1.27
C ASP A 63 -8.90 -12.15 0.04
N ASP A 64 -10.23 -12.20 0.07
CA ASP A 64 -11.03 -11.76 1.23
C ASP A 64 -10.65 -12.47 2.54
N SER A 65 -10.19 -13.73 2.43
CA SER A 65 -9.82 -14.54 3.59
C SER A 65 -8.55 -14.06 4.29
N THR A 66 -7.73 -13.27 3.59
CA THR A 66 -6.48 -12.71 4.11
C THR A 66 -6.65 -11.35 4.76
N VAL A 67 -7.81 -10.70 4.59
CA VAL A 67 -8.01 -9.35 5.09
C VAL A 67 -8.13 -9.37 6.61
N LYS A 68 -7.16 -8.75 7.27
CA LYS A 68 -7.07 -8.71 8.73
C LYS A 68 -6.87 -7.27 9.24
N GLN A 69 -7.49 -6.98 10.38
CA GLN A 69 -7.24 -5.75 11.11
C GLN A 69 -5.91 -5.87 11.85
N GLU A 70 -5.16 -4.77 11.89
CA GLU A 70 -3.85 -4.68 12.53
C GLU A 70 -3.71 -3.33 13.24
N THR A 71 -2.63 -3.18 14.01
CA THR A 71 -2.19 -1.88 14.54
C THR A 71 -0.73 -1.67 14.17
N ILE A 72 -0.42 -0.59 13.47
CA ILE A 72 0.94 -0.26 13.03
C ILE A 72 1.35 1.05 13.67
N ASN A 73 2.36 0.99 14.55
CA ASN A 73 2.86 2.16 15.29
C ASN A 73 1.75 2.94 16.01
N GLY A 74 0.77 2.23 16.60
CA GLY A 74 -0.36 2.81 17.32
C GLY A 74 -1.50 3.34 16.43
N ASN A 75 -1.39 3.21 15.10
CA ASN A 75 -2.44 3.60 14.17
C ASN A 75 -3.31 2.41 13.79
N GLU A 76 -4.61 2.66 13.59
CA GLU A 76 -5.54 1.69 13.00
C GLU A 76 -5.01 1.29 11.61
N ALA A 77 -4.89 -0.01 11.38
CA ALA A 77 -4.46 -0.55 10.11
C ALA A 77 -5.29 -1.77 9.69
N ALA A 78 -5.22 -2.10 8.40
CA ALA A 78 -5.64 -3.40 7.90
C ALA A 78 -4.68 -3.85 6.80
N THR A 79 -4.51 -5.15 6.66
CA THR A 79 -3.66 -5.75 5.63
C THR A 79 -4.40 -6.84 4.88
N ALA A 80 -3.96 -7.15 3.67
CA ALA A 80 -4.51 -8.21 2.83
C ALA A 80 -3.53 -8.61 1.73
N HIS A 81 -3.79 -9.76 1.11
CA HIS A 81 -3.14 -10.18 -0.13
C HIS A 81 -4.12 -10.11 -1.29
N ALA A 82 -3.59 -9.91 -2.49
CA ALA A 82 -4.35 -10.01 -3.73
C ALA A 82 -3.50 -10.65 -4.83
N GLY A 83 -4.16 -11.20 -5.85
CA GLY A 83 -3.49 -11.75 -7.03
C GLY A 83 -4.30 -11.53 -8.30
N ALA A 84 -3.65 -11.02 -9.35
CA ALA A 84 -4.28 -10.77 -10.64
C ALA A 84 -3.25 -10.80 -11.77
N GLU A 85 -3.60 -11.39 -12.91
CA GLU A 85 -2.84 -11.29 -14.17
C GLU A 85 -1.33 -11.60 -14.05
N GLY A 86 -0.95 -12.61 -13.26
CA GLY A 86 0.45 -13.00 -13.06
C GLY A 86 1.20 -12.18 -12.00
N TRP A 87 0.49 -11.33 -11.27
CA TRP A 87 0.99 -10.54 -10.15
C TRP A 87 0.38 -10.97 -8.84
N GLN A 88 1.15 -10.80 -7.77
CA GLN A 88 0.72 -10.89 -6.38
C GLN A 88 0.99 -9.56 -5.68
N PHE A 89 0.16 -9.24 -4.69
CA PHE A 89 0.17 -7.96 -4.00
C PHE A 89 0.08 -8.15 -2.49
N ASP A 90 0.95 -7.46 -1.77
CA ASP A 90 0.78 -7.17 -0.36
C ASP A 90 0.18 -5.78 -0.19
N ILE A 91 -0.89 -5.68 0.59
CA ILE A 91 -1.65 -4.45 0.80
C ILE A 91 -1.62 -4.10 2.28
N ALA A 92 -1.27 -2.86 2.57
CA ALA A 92 -1.46 -2.26 3.88
C ALA A 92 -2.23 -0.95 3.75
N VAL A 93 -3.25 -0.76 4.58
CA VAL A 93 -3.94 0.52 4.75
C VAL A 93 -3.78 0.99 6.18
N ILE A 94 -3.44 2.26 6.38
CA ILE A 94 -3.14 2.82 7.71
C ILE A 94 -3.86 4.16 7.83
N ARG A 95 -4.64 4.34 8.90
CA ARG A 95 -5.28 5.62 9.20
C ARG A 95 -4.38 6.46 10.08
N ALA A 96 -3.92 7.61 9.58
CA ALA A 96 -3.09 8.54 10.33
C ALA A 96 -3.32 9.99 9.87
N GLY A 97 -3.24 10.95 10.79
CA GLY A 97 -3.34 12.37 10.44
C GLY A 97 -4.66 12.78 9.76
N GLY A 98 -5.75 12.03 9.99
CA GLY A 98 -7.05 12.27 9.36
C GLY A 98 -7.20 11.74 7.92
N GLN A 99 -6.19 11.04 7.41
CA GLN A 99 -6.19 10.39 6.09
C GLN A 99 -6.04 8.87 6.25
N VAL A 100 -6.30 8.15 5.16
CA VAL A 100 -5.94 6.74 5.02
C VAL A 100 -4.87 6.61 3.95
N TYR A 101 -3.72 6.11 4.37
CA TYR A 101 -2.60 5.80 3.49
C TYR A 101 -2.73 4.37 2.99
N ARG A 102 -2.44 4.17 1.71
CA ARG A 102 -2.42 2.87 1.06
C ARG A 102 -1.01 2.57 0.61
N LEU A 103 -0.52 1.39 0.96
CA LEU A 103 0.73 0.84 0.47
C LEU A 103 0.40 -0.47 -0.25
N LEU A 104 0.82 -0.57 -1.51
CA LEU A 104 0.69 -1.75 -2.33
C LEU A 104 2.08 -2.14 -2.80
N THR A 105 2.51 -3.35 -2.47
CA THR A 105 3.74 -3.94 -3.01
C THR A 105 3.35 -5.04 -3.98
N ALA A 106 3.72 -4.90 -5.24
CA ALA A 106 3.47 -5.86 -6.30
C ALA A 106 4.75 -6.62 -6.63
N ALA A 107 4.61 -7.91 -6.88
CA ALA A 107 5.67 -8.75 -7.43
C ALA A 107 5.07 -9.77 -8.42
N PRO A 108 5.86 -10.33 -9.35
CA PRO A 108 5.42 -11.47 -10.15
C PRO A 108 4.94 -12.61 -9.26
N SER A 109 3.89 -13.33 -9.65
CA SER A 109 3.29 -14.42 -8.85
C SER A 109 4.24 -15.59 -8.57
N ALA A 110 5.30 -15.73 -9.39
CA ALA A 110 6.36 -16.73 -9.19
C ALA A 110 7.48 -16.24 -8.26
N SER A 111 7.46 -14.98 -7.84
CA SER A 111 8.44 -14.40 -6.92
C SER A 111 8.27 -14.96 -5.51
N THR A 112 9.39 -15.15 -4.81
CA THR A 112 9.44 -15.54 -3.40
C THR A 112 9.89 -14.37 -2.50
N SER A 113 9.79 -13.15 -3.01
CA SER A 113 10.30 -11.93 -2.37
C SER A 113 9.23 -11.14 -1.61
N LEU A 114 7.97 -11.58 -1.64
CA LEU A 114 6.91 -11.12 -0.75
C LEU A 114 6.79 -12.07 0.46
#